data_AF-R1FXU9-F1
#
_entry.id   AF-R1FXU9-F1
#
_cell.length_a   1.000
_cell.length_b   1.000
_cell.length_c   1.000
_cell.angle_alpha   90.00
_cell.angle_beta   90.00
_cell.angle_gamma   90.00
#
_symmetry.space_group_name_H-M   'P 1'
#
loop_
_entity.id
_entity.type
_entity.pdbx_description
1 polymer ?
#
loop_
_entity_poly.entity_id
_entity_poly.type
_entity_poly.pdbx_seq_one_letter_code
_entity_poly.pdbx_strand_id
1 'polypeptide(L)'
;DADVGRALAAAGAGFVTGLPRGVETQLGRGWPDGVDLSGGQWQKLALARALTRVTPLLAVMDEPAASLDAASEHELFQRLSALLVVMDGGRVREAGTHEELMPRGGLYAELFGLQARVCQ
;
A
#
# COMPACT_ATOMS: atom_id res chain seq x y z
N ASP A 1 14.29 -15.57 3.61
CA ASP A 1 13.92 -15.90 2.22
C ASP A 1 12.41 -16.04 1.98
N ALA A 2 11.69 -16.95 2.65
CA ALA A 2 10.23 -17.07 2.46
C ALA A 2 9.44 -15.80 2.80
N ASP A 3 9.88 -15.06 3.83
CA ASP A 3 9.22 -13.83 4.28
C ASP A 3 9.35 -12.68 3.27
N VAL A 4 10.49 -12.60 2.57
CA VAL A 4 10.75 -11.57 1.56
C VAL A 4 9.85 -11.79 0.34
N GLY A 5 9.73 -13.04 -0.13
CA GLY A 5 8.84 -13.37 -1.25
C GLY A 5 7.38 -13.02 -0.97
N ARG A 6 6.87 -13.35 0.23
CA ARG A 6 5.51 -12.98 0.64
C ARG A 6 5.31 -11.46 0.68
N ALA A 7 6.28 -10.72 1.22
CA ALA A 7 6.18 -9.29 1.35
C ALA A 7 6.24 -8.57 -0.01
N LEU A 8 7.08 -9.05 -0.93
CA LEU A 8 7.13 -8.55 -2.31
C LEU A 8 5.82 -8.79 -3.05
N ALA A 9 5.22 -9.98 -2.90
CA ALA A 9 3.93 -10.29 -3.49
C ALA A 9 2.82 -9.37 -2.96
N ALA A 10 2.70 -9.24 -1.63
CA ALA A 10 1.68 -8.41 -0.99
C ALA A 10 1.80 -6.91 -1.32
N ALA A 11 3.00 -6.43 -1.70
CA ALA A 11 3.22 -5.06 -2.11
C ALA A 11 3.12 -4.83 -3.63
N GLY A 12 2.81 -5.87 -4.41
CA GLY A 12 2.82 -5.80 -5.87
C GLY A 12 4.22 -5.52 -6.46
N ALA A 13 5.29 -5.82 -5.70
CA ALA A 13 6.69 -5.56 -6.05
C ALA A 13 7.32 -6.68 -6.89
N GLY A 14 6.51 -7.31 -7.78
CA GLY A 14 6.95 -8.42 -8.62
C GLY A 14 8.09 -8.07 -9.58
N PHE A 15 8.28 -6.79 -9.92
CA PHE A 15 9.37 -6.33 -10.79
C PHE A 15 10.77 -6.72 -10.27
N VAL A 16 10.92 -6.97 -8.97
CA VAL A 16 12.18 -7.37 -8.35
C VAL A 16 12.71 -8.68 -8.95
N THR A 17 11.85 -9.59 -9.41
CA THR A 17 12.28 -10.84 -10.06
C THR A 17 12.91 -10.61 -11.45
N GLY A 18 12.57 -9.50 -12.10
CA GLY A 18 13.12 -9.11 -13.40
C GLY A 18 14.42 -8.31 -13.32
N LEU A 19 14.91 -8.01 -12.11
CA LEU A 19 16.18 -7.31 -11.94
C LEU A 19 17.38 -8.23 -12.25
N PRO A 20 18.54 -7.69 -12.68
CA PRO A 20 19.70 -8.47 -13.12
C PRO A 20 20.18 -9.54 -12.15
N ARG A 21 20.06 -9.30 -10.84
CA ARG A 21 20.42 -10.24 -9.77
C ARG A 21 19.24 -10.52 -8.83
N GLY A 22 18.01 -10.30 -9.29
CA GLY A 22 16.81 -10.44 -8.47
C GLY A 22 16.88 -9.60 -7.19
N VAL A 23 16.59 -10.22 -6.04
CA VAL A 23 16.66 -9.60 -4.71
C VAL A 23 18.06 -9.14 -4.30
N GLU A 24 19.12 -9.68 -4.92
CA GLU A 24 20.52 -9.29 -4.67
C GLU A 24 20.97 -8.11 -5.54
N THR A 25 20.05 -7.54 -6.34
CA THR A 25 20.37 -6.38 -7.18
C THR A 25 20.57 -5.15 -6.30
N GLN A 26 21.73 -4.52 -6.44
CA GLN A 26 21.97 -3.22 -5.83
C GLN A 26 21.16 -2.15 -6.53
N LEU A 27 20.49 -1.31 -5.73
CA LEU A 27 19.59 -0.27 -6.22
C LEU A 27 20.21 1.12 -6.02
N GLY A 28 19.92 2.01 -6.96
CA GLY A 28 20.28 3.42 -6.92
C GLY A 28 21.57 3.77 -7.66
N ARG A 29 21.63 5.03 -8.10
CA ARG A 29 22.69 5.58 -8.97
C ARG A 29 24.07 5.66 -8.33
N GLY A 30 24.17 5.45 -7.01
CA GLY A 30 25.43 5.50 -6.27
C GLY A 30 26.30 4.25 -6.43
N TRP A 31 25.76 3.18 -7.02
CA TRP A 31 26.50 1.93 -7.27
C TRP A 31 26.91 1.84 -8.75
N PRO A 32 28.14 1.39 -9.06
CA PRO A 32 28.62 1.27 -10.44
C PRO A 32 27.70 0.45 -11.35
N ASP A 33 27.12 -0.63 -10.82
CA ASP A 33 26.17 -1.52 -11.50
C ASP A 33 24.75 -1.43 -10.89
N GLY A 34 24.42 -0.28 -10.30
CA GLY A 34 23.16 -0.05 -9.61
C GLY A 34 22.00 0.14 -10.58
N VAL A 35 20.87 -0.50 -10.29
CA VAL A 35 19.62 -0.28 -11.03
C VAL A 35 18.82 0.85 -10.38
N ASP A 36 18.47 1.88 -11.14
CA ASP A 36 17.54 2.90 -10.67
C ASP A 36 16.09 2.42 -10.81
N LEU A 37 15.25 2.82 -9.87
CA LEU A 37 13.83 2.46 -9.85
C LEU A 37 12.98 3.69 -10.09
N SER A 38 11.80 3.50 -10.68
CA SER A 38 10.79 4.55 -10.73
C SER A 38 10.28 4.88 -9.32
N GLY A 39 9.67 6.05 -9.14
CA GLY A 39 9.07 6.44 -7.86
C GLY A 39 8.07 5.40 -7.33
N GLY A 40 7.23 4.85 -8.21
CA GLY A 40 6.28 3.80 -7.84
C GLY A 40 6.93 2.45 -7.50
N GLN A 41 8.04 2.09 -8.16
CA GLN A 41 8.81 0.91 -7.80
C GLN A 41 9.48 1.08 -6.43
N TRP A 42 10.00 2.27 -6.12
CA TRP A 42 10.52 2.61 -4.79
C TRP A 42 9.44 2.51 -3.71
N GLN A 43 8.23 3.01 -3.98
CA GLN A 43 7.10 2.91 -3.06
C GLN A 43 6.67 1.45 -2.83
N LYS A 44 6.53 0.65 -3.89
CA LYS A 44 6.23 -0.80 -3.79
C LYS A 44 7.29 -1.53 -2.96
N LEU A 45 8.57 -1.20 -3.15
CA LEU A 45 9.65 -1.77 -2.35
C LEU A 45 9.61 -1.32 -0.88
N ALA A 46 9.30 -0.04 -0.61
CA ALA A 46 9.13 0.48 0.75
C ALA A 46 7.97 -0.23 1.47
N LEU A 47 6.85 -0.44 0.78
CA LEU A 47 5.71 -1.18 1.28
C LEU A 47 6.08 -2.65 1.58
N ALA A 48 6.80 -3.33 0.67
CA ALA A 48 7.28 -4.69 0.91
C ALA A 48 8.15 -4.76 2.18
N ARG A 49 9.03 -3.77 2.41
CA ARG A 49 9.84 -3.70 3.63
C ARG A 49 8.98 -3.53 4.88
N ALA A 50 7.94 -2.71 4.83
CA ALA A 50 7.01 -2.53 5.95
C ALA A 50 6.27 -3.84 6.26
N LEU A 51 5.81 -4.56 5.23
CA LEU A 51 5.07 -5.83 5.34
C LEU A 51 5.93 -7.03 5.73
N THR A 52 7.26 -6.90 5.75
CA THR A 52 8.15 -7.99 6.18
C THR A 52 8.00 -8.28 7.68
N ARG A 53 7.61 -7.29 8.49
CA ARG A 53 7.26 -7.50 9.90
C ARG A 53 5.80 -7.94 10.01
N VAL A 54 5.59 -9.18 10.46
CA VAL A 54 4.25 -9.76 10.62
C VAL A 54 3.46 -9.10 11.77
N THR A 55 4.15 -8.71 12.85
CA THR A 55 3.54 -8.11 14.05
C THR A 55 4.34 -6.89 14.53
N PRO A 56 4.35 -5.77 13.76
CA PRO A 56 4.98 -4.54 14.24
C PRO A 56 4.20 -3.98 15.44
N LEU A 57 4.91 -3.41 16.41
CA LEU A 57 4.26 -2.72 17.55
C LEU A 57 3.40 -1.54 17.07
N LEU A 58 3.90 -0.80 16.08
CA LEU A 58 3.21 0.31 15.42
C LEU A 58 3.71 0.41 13.97
N ALA A 59 2.79 0.54 13.03
CA ALA A 59 3.09 0.85 11.64
C ALA A 59 2.37 2.15 11.26
N VAL A 60 3.12 3.12 10.75
CA VAL A 60 2.59 4.38 10.22
C VAL A 60 2.92 4.42 8.75
N MET A 61 1.90 4.65 7.93
CA MET A 61 2.01 4.68 6.48
C MET A 61 1.25 5.90 5.99
N ASP A 62 1.97 6.79 5.32
CA ASP A 62 1.39 7.95 4.66
C ASP A 62 1.21 7.61 3.18
N GLU A 63 -0.03 7.66 2.70
CA GLU A 63 -0.43 7.33 1.33
C GLU A 63 0.21 6.05 0.72
N PRO A 64 0.18 4.88 1.40
CA PRO A 64 0.93 3.70 0.97
C PRO A 64 0.48 3.13 -0.38
N ALA A 65 -0.73 3.46 -0.83
CA ALA A 65 -1.33 2.95 -2.06
C ALA A 65 -1.14 3.85 -3.30
N ALA A 66 -0.56 5.05 -3.17
CA ALA A 66 -0.50 6.06 -4.25
C ALA A 66 0.06 5.57 -5.60
N SER A 67 0.95 4.56 -5.60
CA SER A 67 1.52 3.99 -6.82
C SER A 67 1.14 2.52 -7.06
N LEU A 68 0.15 2.01 -6.35
CA LEU A 68 -0.31 0.63 -6.51
C LEU A 68 -1.33 0.53 -7.64
N ASP A 69 -1.38 -0.65 -8.26
CA ASP A 69 -2.52 -1.03 -9.09
C ASP A 69 -3.72 -1.40 -8.23
N ALA A 70 -4.93 -1.36 -8.82
CA ALA A 70 -6.19 -1.56 -8.10
C ALA A 70 -6.26 -2.90 -7.34
N ALA A 71 -5.64 -3.97 -7.87
CA ALA A 71 -5.63 -5.28 -7.22
C ALA A 71 -4.76 -5.26 -5.95
N SER A 72 -3.56 -4.71 -6.04
CA SER A 72 -2.63 -4.57 -4.91
C SER A 72 -3.15 -3.59 -3.86
N GLU A 73 -3.79 -2.50 -4.28
CA GLU A 73 -4.46 -1.54 -3.38
C GLU A 73 -5.60 -2.22 -2.62
N HIS A 74 -6.43 -3.00 -3.31
CA HIS A 74 -7.51 -3.74 -2.66
C HIS A 74 -6.99 -4.72 -1.61
N GLU A 75 -5.93 -5.47 -1.93
CA GLU A 75 -5.32 -6.40 -0.97
C GLU A 75 -4.76 -5.65 0.26
N LEU A 76 -4.09 -4.53 0.04
CA LEU A 76 -3.59 -3.68 1.12
C LEU A 76 -4.73 -3.15 2.00
N PHE A 77 -5.81 -2.67 1.38
CA PHE A 77 -6.99 -2.19 2.08
C PHE A 77 -7.62 -3.30 2.93
N GLN A 78 -7.84 -4.49 2.39
CA GLN A 78 -8.38 -5.62 3.15
C GLN A 78 -7.51 -6.00 4.37
N ARG A 79 -6.19 -5.84 4.25
CA ARG A 79 -5.26 -6.12 5.36
C ARG A 79 -5.27 -5.06 6.46
N LEU A 80 -5.55 -3.79 6.13
CA LEU A 80 -5.39 -2.66 7.05
C LEU A 80 -6.72 -2.08 7.56
N SER A 81 -7.83 -2.33 6.89
CA SER A 81 -9.13 -1.67 7.13
C SER A 81 -9.96 -2.29 8.25
N ALA A 82 -9.33 -2.68 9.36
CA ALA A 82 -10.05 -3.17 10.54
C ALA A 82 -10.87 -2.06 11.22
N LEU A 83 -10.38 -0.83 11.18
CA LEU A 83 -11.07 0.37 11.66
C LEU A 83 -10.78 1.53 10.72
N LEU A 84 -11.82 2.12 10.16
CA LEU A 84 -11.74 3.33 9.35
C LEU A 84 -12.15 4.51 10.20
N VAL A 85 -11.43 5.61 10.06
CA VAL A 85 -11.71 6.88 10.74
C VAL A 85 -11.74 7.98 9.69
N VAL A 86 -12.89 8.63 9.55
CA VAL A 86 -13.05 9.78 8.67
C VAL A 86 -12.82 11.04 9.49
N MET A 87 -11.88 11.87 9.03
CA MET A 87 -11.57 13.15 9.64
C MET A 87 -11.97 14.29 8.71
N ASP A 88 -12.57 15.33 9.27
CA ASP A 88 -12.89 16.59 8.58
C ASP A 88 -12.74 17.76 9.55
N GLY A 89 -12.07 18.83 9.11
CA GLY A 89 -11.81 20.01 9.94
C GLY A 89 -11.07 19.71 11.25
N GLY A 90 -10.18 18.70 11.25
CA GLY A 90 -9.44 18.28 12.45
C GLY A 90 -10.27 17.52 13.49
N ARG A 91 -11.47 17.05 13.14
CA ARG A 91 -12.35 16.27 14.01
C ARG A 91 -12.67 14.92 13.38
N VAL A 92 -12.83 13.90 14.22
CA VAL A 92 -13.40 12.62 13.79
C VAL A 92 -14.89 12.81 13.50
N ARG A 93 -15.31 12.51 12.28
CA ARG A 93 -16.72 12.57 11.85
C ARG A 93 -17.39 11.21 11.92
N GLU A 94 -16.68 10.17 11.48
CA GLU A 94 -17.18 8.81 11.40
C GLU A 94 -16.07 7.85 11.77
N ALA A 95 -16.44 6.74 12.42
CA ALA A 95 -15.56 5.63 12.68
C ALA A 95 -16.34 4.32 12.60
N GLY A 96 -15.73 3.28 12.05
CA GLY A 96 -16.34 1.96 11.89
C GLY A 96 -15.63 1.12 10.82
N THR A 97 -16.21 -0.02 10.48
CA THR A 97 -15.75 -0.84 9.34
C THR A 97 -16.33 -0.34 8.03
N HIS A 98 -15.79 -0.81 6.90
CA HIS A 98 -16.39 -0.53 5.58
C HIS A 98 -17.87 -0.96 5.51
N GLU A 99 -18.18 -2.16 6.02
CA GLU A 99 -19.54 -2.71 6.05
C GLU A 99 -20.50 -1.88 6.90
N GLU A 100 -20.02 -1.27 7.98
CA GLU A 100 -20.82 -0.41 8.84
C GLU A 100 -21.02 0.99 8.26
N LEU A 101 -20.02 1.53 7.55
CA LEU A 101 -20.02 2.91 7.08
C LEU A 101 -20.68 3.07 5.69
N MET A 102 -20.52 2.10 4.78
CA MET A 102 -21.12 2.17 3.44
C MET A 102 -22.65 2.36 3.46
N PRO A 103 -23.43 1.57 4.24
CA PRO A 103 -24.89 1.71 4.26
C PRO A 103 -25.39 3.01 4.90
N ARG A 104 -24.54 3.70 5.68
CA ARG A 104 -24.91 4.98 6.34
C ARG A 104 -25.05 6.11 5.34
N GLY A 105 -24.45 6.00 4.15
CA GLY A 105 -24.47 7.08 3.15
C GLY A 105 -23.79 8.37 3.62
N GLY A 106 -22.87 8.28 4.60
CA GLY A 106 -22.12 9.41 5.14
C GLY A 106 -20.95 9.85 4.24
N LEU A 107 -20.06 10.67 4.80
CA LEU A 107 -18.89 11.21 4.10
C LEU A 107 -17.95 10.09 3.64
N TYR A 108 -17.79 9.03 4.43
CA TYR A 108 -17.05 7.84 3.99
C TYR A 108 -17.58 7.28 2.67
N ALA A 109 -18.90 7.04 2.59
CA ALA A 109 -19.54 6.43 1.44
C ALA A 109 -19.47 7.34 0.20
N GLU A 110 -19.58 8.65 0.40
CA GLU A 110 -19.40 9.65 -0.66
C GLU A 110 -17.97 9.64 -1.22
N LEU A 111 -16.96 9.71 -0.36
CA LEU A 111 -15.55 9.69 -0.76
C LEU A 111 -15.20 8.39 -1.49
N PHE A 112 -15.65 7.26 -0.96
CA PHE A 112 -15.45 5.96 -1.59
C PHE A 112 -16.10 5.91 -2.99
N GLY A 113 -17.32 6.44 -3.13
CA GLY A 113 -18.01 6.53 -4.40
C GLY A 113 -17.35 7.48 -5.40
N LEU A 114 -16.66 8.54 -4.95
CA LEU A 114 -15.83 9.39 -5.81
C LEU A 114 -14.63 8.61 -6.35
N GLN A 115 -13.89 7.91 -5.48
CA GLN A 115 -12.71 7.13 -5.88
C GLN A 115 -13.08 6.00 -6.85
N ALA A 116 -14.19 5.29 -6.61
CA ALA A 116 -14.66 4.22 -7.51
C ALA A 116 -15.00 4.71 -8.93
N ARG A 117 -15.42 5.98 -9.09
CA ARG A 117 -15.70 6.58 -10.40
C ARG A 117 -14.45 6.99 -11.15
N VAL A 118 -13.37 7.31 -10.45
CA VAL A 118 -12.08 7.69 -11.06
C VAL A 118 -11.31 6.47 -11.56
N CYS A 119 -11.53 5.30 -10.93
CA CYS A 119 -10.89 4.04 -11.33
C CYS A 119 -11.65 3.25 -12.42
N GLN A 120 -12.79 3.76 -12.92
CA GLN A 120 -13.52 3.23 -14.08
C GLN A 120 -13.12 3.99 -15.35
#